data_AF-A0A969L6S3-F1
#
_entry.id   AF-A0A969L6S3-F1
#
_cell.length_a   1.000
_cell.length_b   1.000
_cell.length_c   1.000
_cell.angle_alpha   90.00
_cell.angle_beta   90.00
_cell.angle_gamma   90.00
#
_symmetry.space_group_name_H-M   'P 1'
#
loop_
_entity.id
_entity.type
_entity.pdbx_description
1 polymer ?
#
loop_
_entity_poly.entity_id
_entity_poly.type
_entity_poly.pdbx_seq_one_letter_code
_entity_poly.pdbx_strand_id
1 'polypeptide(L)'
;MRRKQLAAAPAAVLSILYTRTYAIWMNEKHPRESEVIKNIHLLRQMVGQKFKTFMSKEELSPEQIKLARAYITQVADPKAQGDCYEKLQYKVPYFNQRDSEAYPEIGGGMCNLSSMAMGLCLFGVSNPHKDMQYDDALEKIRRDQGMRDREKSGQMDIANHFGYYFGGIEGSSKQYIDNTYVGELHQADYKWWSKNVIPELRRGNAITLGIKDKTNSSHGHIVHLLGVRSEGLYIHDPYGKINFSTSTYISGWSKNDKADPMRGKSNFLEFCKFKKMQDI
;
A
#
# COMPACT_ATOMS: atom_id res chain seq x y z
N MET A 1 36.32 -12.69 46.96
CA MET A 1 35.08 -11.87 47.13
C MET A 1 34.53 -11.52 45.76
N ARG A 2 33.35 -12.07 45.39
CA ARG A 2 32.68 -11.82 44.09
C ARG A 2 31.90 -10.49 44.16
N ARG A 3 32.21 -9.52 43.29
CA ARG A 3 31.35 -8.35 43.05
C ARG A 3 30.17 -8.77 42.18
N LYS A 4 28.94 -8.65 42.70
CA LYS A 4 27.71 -8.79 41.92
C LYS A 4 27.56 -7.58 41.01
N GLN A 5 27.49 -7.78 39.70
CA GLN A 5 26.99 -6.79 38.75
C GLN A 5 25.48 -6.64 38.98
N LEU A 6 25.04 -5.42 39.32
CA LEU A 6 23.62 -5.05 39.27
C LEU A 6 23.24 -4.88 37.81
N ALA A 7 22.25 -5.66 37.36
CA ALA A 7 21.68 -5.56 36.03
C ALA A 7 21.01 -4.19 35.84
N ALA A 8 21.36 -3.48 34.77
CA ALA A 8 20.68 -2.26 34.37
C ALA A 8 19.25 -2.59 33.97
N ALA A 9 18.27 -1.92 34.59
CA ALA A 9 16.88 -2.00 34.16
C ALA A 9 16.72 -1.44 32.73
N PRO A 10 15.88 -2.03 31.87
CA PRO A 10 15.68 -1.53 30.52
C PRO A 10 15.14 -0.10 30.55
N ALA A 11 15.74 0.79 29.76
CA ALA A 11 15.44 2.23 29.71
C ALA A 11 13.94 2.58 29.51
N ALA A 12 13.15 1.64 28.97
CA ALA A 12 11.70 1.79 28.83
C ALA A 12 10.93 1.76 30.15
N VAL A 13 11.40 1.03 31.17
CA VAL A 13 10.76 0.97 32.50
C VAL A 13 11.09 2.24 33.31
N LEU A 14 12.29 2.78 33.12
CA LEU A 14 12.70 4.06 33.71
C LEU A 14 11.90 5.25 33.15
N SER A 15 11.56 5.28 31.85
CA SER A 15 10.80 6.41 31.29
C SER A 15 9.34 6.49 31.75
N ILE A 16 8.71 5.33 32.03
CA ILE A 16 7.33 5.26 32.54
C ILE A 16 7.28 5.64 34.04
N LEU A 17 8.28 5.23 34.82
CA LEU A 17 8.37 5.63 36.23
C LEU A 17 8.70 7.13 36.38
N TYR A 18 9.59 7.67 35.52
CA TYR A 18 9.93 9.09 35.51
C TYR A 18 8.75 9.98 35.14
N THR A 19 7.90 9.57 34.19
CA THR A 19 6.70 10.35 33.82
C THR A 19 5.64 10.38 34.92
N ARG A 20 5.52 9.32 35.73
CA ARG A 20 4.58 9.31 36.87
C ARG A 20 5.04 10.19 38.03
N THR A 21 6.31 10.12 38.44
CA THR A 21 6.84 10.96 39.52
C THR A 21 6.96 12.42 39.10
N TYR A 22 7.35 12.71 37.85
CA TYR A 22 7.41 14.06 37.31
C TYR A 22 6.01 14.70 37.17
N ALA A 23 5.00 13.94 36.75
CA ALA A 23 3.62 14.45 36.69
C ALA A 23 3.06 14.79 38.08
N ILE A 24 3.40 14.01 39.12
CA ILE A 24 3.00 14.30 40.51
C ILE A 24 3.69 15.59 40.99
N TRP A 25 5.00 15.73 40.77
CA TRP A 25 5.76 16.92 41.16
C TRP A 25 5.28 18.20 40.42
N MET A 26 5.00 18.11 39.12
CA MET A 26 4.48 19.22 38.32
C MET A 26 3.06 19.63 38.75
N ASN A 27 2.22 18.68 39.19
CA ASN A 27 0.87 18.97 39.66
C ASN A 27 0.86 19.71 41.01
N GLU A 28 1.89 19.55 41.83
CA GLU A 28 2.06 20.27 43.10
C GLU A 28 2.68 21.67 42.93
N LYS A 29 3.62 21.83 41.99
CA LYS A 29 4.40 23.08 41.83
C LYS A 29 3.92 23.99 40.68
N HIS A 30 3.33 23.41 39.63
CA HIS A 30 2.98 24.10 38.38
C HIS A 30 1.64 23.60 37.81
N PRO A 31 0.50 23.91 38.44
CA PRO A 31 -0.82 23.35 38.10
C PRO A 31 -1.25 23.61 36.64
N ARG A 32 -0.82 24.72 36.02
CA ARG A 32 -1.07 24.99 34.59
C ARG A 32 -0.30 24.05 33.66
N GLU A 33 0.89 23.61 34.04
CA GLU A 33 1.70 22.66 33.25
C GLU A 33 1.21 21.22 33.41
N SER A 34 0.66 20.88 34.57
CA SER A 34 -0.08 19.62 34.80
C SER A 34 -1.29 19.47 33.87
N GLU A 35 -2.03 20.55 33.64
CA GLU A 35 -3.17 20.53 32.73
C GLU A 35 -2.76 20.34 31.27
N VAL A 36 -1.63 20.93 30.86
CA VAL A 36 -1.02 20.69 29.54
C VAL A 36 -0.61 19.22 29.38
N ILE A 37 0.02 18.60 30.40
CA ILE A 37 0.42 17.19 30.35
C ILE A 37 -0.81 16.27 30.27
N LYS A 38 -1.87 16.54 31.04
CA LYS A 38 -3.14 15.80 30.97
C LYS A 38 -3.78 15.90 29.59
N ASN A 39 -3.81 17.11 29.03
CA ASN A 39 -4.34 17.35 27.67
C ASN A 39 -3.51 16.63 26.61
N ILE A 40 -2.18 16.61 26.71
CA ILE A 40 -1.31 15.83 25.83
C ILE A 40 -1.60 14.33 25.95
N HIS A 41 -1.81 13.81 27.17
CA HIS A 41 -2.14 12.40 27.38
C HIS A 41 -3.51 12.03 26.78
N LEU A 42 -4.54 12.83 27.02
CA LEU A 42 -5.88 12.67 26.43
C LEU A 42 -5.82 12.72 24.90
N LEU A 43 -5.08 13.68 24.34
CA LEU A 43 -4.86 13.78 22.89
C LEU A 43 -4.19 12.51 22.34
N ARG A 44 -3.16 11.98 23.01
CA ARG A 44 -2.51 10.71 22.60
C ARG A 44 -3.46 9.52 22.67
N GLN A 45 -4.31 9.43 23.71
CA GLN A 45 -5.30 8.36 23.83
C GLN A 45 -6.37 8.46 22.73
N MET A 46 -6.90 9.66 22.47
CA MET A 46 -7.86 9.91 21.40
C MET A 46 -7.27 9.62 20.01
N VAL A 47 -6.00 9.98 19.79
CA VAL A 47 -5.25 9.68 18.57
C VAL A 47 -5.10 8.16 18.39
N GLY A 48 -4.69 7.45 19.44
CA GLY A 48 -4.58 5.99 19.42
C GLY A 48 -5.92 5.30 19.14
N GLN A 49 -7.02 5.84 19.68
CA GLN A 49 -8.36 5.31 19.42
C GLN A 49 -8.79 5.54 17.97
N LYS A 50 -8.56 6.73 17.40
CA LYS A 50 -8.84 7.02 15.98
C LYS A 50 -8.07 6.10 15.04
N PHE A 51 -6.78 5.85 15.31
CA PHE A 51 -5.99 4.91 14.52
C PHE A 51 -6.59 3.50 14.57
N LYS A 52 -6.97 3.00 15.76
CA LYS A 52 -7.64 1.70 15.90
C LYS A 52 -8.94 1.65 15.10
N THR A 53 -9.75 2.71 15.15
CA THR A 53 -10.99 2.81 14.38
C THR A 53 -10.74 2.81 12.87
N PHE A 54 -9.68 3.44 12.38
CA PHE A 54 -9.32 3.34 10.96
C PHE A 54 -8.91 1.92 10.60
N MET A 55 -8.02 1.31 11.37
CA MET A 55 -7.50 -0.02 11.06
C MET A 55 -8.54 -1.16 11.19
N SER A 56 -9.71 -0.88 11.78
CA SER A 56 -10.85 -1.82 11.84
C SER A 56 -11.78 -1.74 10.62
N LYS A 57 -11.71 -0.68 9.81
CA LYS A 57 -12.51 -0.57 8.58
C LYS A 57 -11.99 -1.52 7.51
N GLU A 58 -12.86 -1.95 6.60
CA GLU A 58 -12.44 -2.75 5.44
C GLU A 58 -11.55 -1.92 4.52
N GLU A 59 -12.05 -0.77 4.07
CA GLU A 59 -11.34 0.23 3.26
C GLU A 59 -11.30 1.59 3.95
N LEU A 60 -10.32 2.41 3.59
CA LEU A 60 -10.12 3.77 4.07
C LEU A 60 -10.14 4.75 2.90
N SER A 61 -10.75 5.92 3.11
CA SER A 61 -10.62 7.02 2.14
C SER A 61 -9.17 7.53 2.09
N PRO A 62 -8.74 8.20 1.00
CA PRO A 62 -7.40 8.78 0.92
C PRO A 62 -7.06 9.72 2.09
N GLU A 63 -8.03 10.50 2.56
CA GLU A 63 -7.85 11.39 3.72
C GLU A 63 -7.63 10.59 5.00
N GLN A 64 -8.34 9.47 5.18
CA GLN A 64 -8.15 8.56 6.31
C GLN A 64 -6.80 7.85 6.22
N ILE A 65 -6.37 7.46 5.02
CA ILE A 65 -5.04 6.90 4.78
C ILE A 65 -3.95 7.91 5.13
N LYS A 66 -4.07 9.17 4.67
CA LYS A 66 -3.13 10.25 5.00
C LYS A 66 -2.96 10.41 6.51
N LEU A 67 -4.08 10.42 7.24
CA LEU A 67 -4.07 10.49 8.70
C LEU A 67 -3.47 9.23 9.33
N ALA A 68 -3.81 8.03 8.83
CA ALA A 68 -3.25 6.78 9.31
C ALA A 68 -1.73 6.75 9.16
N ARG A 69 -1.19 7.16 8.01
CA ARG A 69 0.27 7.29 7.78
C ARG A 69 0.92 8.23 8.80
N ALA A 70 0.31 9.39 9.06
CA ALA A 70 0.82 10.35 10.04
C ALA A 70 0.83 9.80 11.48
N TYR A 71 -0.03 8.83 11.80
CA TYR A 71 0.03 8.09 13.06
C TYR A 71 1.12 7.02 13.04
N ILE A 72 1.28 6.31 11.93
CA ILE A 72 2.30 5.26 11.79
C ILE A 72 3.72 5.85 11.91
N THR A 73 3.96 7.05 11.38
CA THR A 73 5.27 7.74 11.54
C THR A 73 5.63 8.04 12.99
N GLN A 74 4.65 8.07 13.90
CA GLN A 74 4.85 8.31 15.34
C GLN A 74 5.10 7.02 16.13
N VAL A 75 4.98 5.85 15.50
CA VAL A 75 5.26 4.56 16.13
C VAL A 75 6.78 4.41 16.33
N ALA A 76 7.21 4.34 17.59
CA ALA A 76 8.62 4.34 17.95
C ALA A 76 9.36 3.03 17.63
N ASP A 77 8.69 1.89 17.74
CA ASP A 77 9.27 0.59 17.39
C ASP A 77 9.26 0.40 15.86
N PRO A 78 10.43 0.30 15.18
CA PRO A 78 10.49 0.18 13.73
C PRO A 78 9.77 -1.08 13.21
N LYS A 79 9.77 -2.16 14.00
CA LYS A 79 9.05 -3.38 13.61
C LYS A 79 7.55 -3.14 13.63
N ALA A 80 6.99 -2.62 14.72
CA ALA A 80 5.57 -2.29 14.81
C ALA A 80 5.15 -1.23 13.78
N GLN A 81 6.01 -0.25 13.49
CA GLN A 81 5.78 0.72 12.43
C GLN A 81 5.64 0.02 11.07
N GLY A 82 6.57 -0.86 10.73
CA GLY A 82 6.51 -1.66 9.51
C GLY A 82 5.27 -2.56 9.44
N ASP A 83 4.91 -3.20 10.55
CA ASP A 83 3.69 -4.04 10.65
C ASP A 83 2.42 -3.21 10.37
N CYS A 84 2.40 -1.94 10.80
CA CYS A 84 1.29 -1.03 10.53
C CYS A 84 1.22 -0.60 9.06
N TYR A 85 2.36 -0.27 8.43
CA TYR A 85 2.40 0.08 7.01
C TYR A 85 1.98 -1.09 6.12
N GLU A 86 2.46 -2.28 6.41
CA GLU A 86 2.07 -3.51 5.71
C GLU A 86 0.56 -3.76 5.82
N LYS A 87 -0.02 -3.56 7.01
CA LYS A 87 -1.48 -3.68 7.20
C LYS A 87 -2.27 -2.59 6.47
N LEU A 88 -1.71 -1.39 6.31
CA LEU A 88 -2.35 -0.26 5.63
C LEU A 88 -2.52 -0.51 4.14
N GLN A 89 -1.62 -1.29 3.51
CA GLN A 89 -1.72 -1.69 2.10
C GLN A 89 -3.11 -2.27 1.77
N TYR A 90 -3.64 -3.11 2.67
CA TYR A 90 -4.94 -3.77 2.53
C TYR A 90 -6.15 -2.87 2.84
N LYS A 91 -5.94 -1.57 3.08
CA LYS A 91 -7.00 -0.60 3.36
C LYS A 91 -7.26 0.37 2.22
N VAL A 92 -6.46 0.27 1.16
CA VAL A 92 -6.61 1.08 -0.05
C VAL A 92 -7.93 0.73 -0.74
N PRO A 93 -8.74 1.70 -1.19
CA PRO A 93 -9.93 1.42 -1.99
C PRO A 93 -9.57 0.75 -3.32
N TYR A 94 -10.42 -0.16 -3.77
CA TYR A 94 -10.26 -0.81 -5.06
C TYR A 94 -10.80 0.04 -6.22
N PHE A 95 -10.05 0.13 -7.32
CA PHE A 95 -10.47 0.78 -8.57
C PHE A 95 -10.39 -0.19 -9.76
N ASN A 96 -11.40 -0.14 -10.64
CA ASN A 96 -11.53 -1.00 -11.82
C ASN A 96 -11.40 -0.17 -13.09
N GLN A 97 -10.53 -0.58 -14.01
CA GLN A 97 -10.26 0.18 -15.23
C GLN A 97 -11.42 0.17 -16.24
N ARG A 98 -12.30 -0.83 -16.18
CA ARG A 98 -13.35 -1.04 -17.20
C ARG A 98 -14.52 -0.09 -17.05
N ASP A 99 -14.59 0.60 -15.93
CA ASP A 99 -15.64 1.57 -15.69
C ASP A 99 -15.25 2.96 -16.23
N SER A 100 -14.10 3.07 -16.91
CA SER A 100 -13.62 4.28 -17.59
C SER A 100 -14.64 4.76 -18.62
N GLU A 101 -15.14 5.97 -18.42
CA GLU A 101 -16.15 6.58 -19.29
C GLU A 101 -15.57 7.72 -20.14
N ALA A 102 -14.50 8.37 -19.67
CA ALA A 102 -13.97 9.57 -20.32
C ALA A 102 -13.13 9.29 -21.58
N TYR A 103 -12.48 8.12 -21.62
CA TYR A 103 -11.57 7.73 -22.71
C TYR A 103 -11.91 6.34 -23.28
N PRO A 104 -13.06 6.19 -23.98
CA PRO A 104 -13.53 4.89 -24.47
C PRO A 104 -12.56 4.23 -25.46
N GLU A 105 -11.70 5.00 -26.12
CA GLU A 105 -10.67 4.48 -27.04
C GLU A 105 -9.55 3.72 -26.32
N ILE A 106 -9.40 3.91 -25.02
CA ILE A 106 -8.38 3.26 -24.18
C ILE A 106 -8.93 2.63 -22.91
N GLY A 107 -10.26 2.58 -22.68
CA GLY A 107 -10.86 2.02 -21.45
C GLY A 107 -10.45 0.58 -21.11
N GLY A 108 -9.96 -0.20 -22.09
CA GLY A 108 -9.39 -1.54 -21.89
C GLY A 108 -7.87 -1.58 -21.59
N GLY A 109 -7.16 -0.45 -21.67
CA GLY A 109 -5.70 -0.34 -21.62
C GLY A 109 -5.17 0.63 -20.56
N MET A 110 -5.89 0.77 -19.44
CA MET A 110 -5.53 1.67 -18.32
C MET A 110 -5.10 0.95 -17.04
N CYS A 111 -4.77 -0.35 -17.09
CA CYS A 111 -4.34 -1.15 -15.93
C CYS A 111 -3.22 -0.47 -15.12
N ASN A 112 -2.29 0.18 -15.83
CA ASN A 112 -1.22 1.00 -15.29
C ASN A 112 -1.73 2.19 -14.45
N LEU A 113 -2.68 2.98 -14.98
CA LEU A 113 -3.21 4.16 -14.30
C LEU A 113 -4.16 3.79 -13.17
N SER A 114 -4.99 2.76 -13.33
CA SER A 114 -5.86 2.29 -12.25
C SER A 114 -5.04 1.68 -11.10
N SER A 115 -3.97 0.94 -11.40
CA SER A 115 -3.01 0.48 -10.38
C SER A 115 -2.28 1.63 -9.70
N MET A 116 -1.91 2.66 -10.47
CA MET A 116 -1.29 3.86 -9.95
C MET A 116 -2.25 4.65 -9.05
N ALA A 117 -3.53 4.76 -9.41
CA ALA A 117 -4.56 5.41 -8.60
C ALA A 117 -4.69 4.76 -7.22
N MET A 118 -4.66 3.43 -7.15
CA MET A 118 -4.63 2.70 -5.87
C MET A 118 -3.34 3.02 -5.08
N GLY A 119 -2.18 3.04 -5.75
CA GLY A 119 -0.93 3.44 -5.11
C GLY A 119 -0.93 4.90 -4.58
N LEU A 120 -1.52 5.84 -5.32
CA LEU A 120 -1.67 7.23 -4.90
C LEU A 120 -2.64 7.36 -3.71
N CYS A 121 -3.72 6.57 -3.69
CA CYS A 121 -4.60 6.44 -2.52
C CYS A 121 -3.85 5.98 -1.28
N LEU A 122 -2.91 5.03 -1.40
CA LEU A 122 -2.06 4.61 -0.28
C LEU A 122 -1.19 5.74 0.28
N PHE A 123 -0.85 6.74 -0.53
CA PHE A 123 -0.16 7.94 -0.08
C PHE A 123 -1.10 9.03 0.44
N GLY A 124 -2.41 8.79 0.36
CA GLY A 124 -3.45 9.69 0.81
C GLY A 124 -3.77 10.80 -0.20
N VAL A 125 -3.51 10.55 -1.49
CA VAL A 125 -3.90 11.43 -2.59
C VAL A 125 -5.32 11.07 -3.00
N SER A 126 -6.21 12.06 -2.95
CA SER A 126 -7.59 11.92 -3.39
C SER A 126 -7.70 12.09 -4.91
N ASN A 127 -8.76 11.54 -5.50
CA ASN A 127 -9.07 11.78 -6.90
C ASN A 127 -9.21 13.29 -7.17
N PRO A 128 -8.37 13.87 -8.06
CA PRO A 128 -8.39 15.31 -8.35
C PRO A 128 -9.66 15.75 -9.08
N HIS A 129 -10.38 14.83 -9.72
CA HIS A 129 -11.64 15.07 -10.43
C HIS A 129 -12.76 14.19 -9.86
N LYS A 130 -13.60 14.76 -8.98
CA LYS A 130 -14.64 14.02 -8.24
C LYS A 130 -15.76 13.46 -9.12
N ASP A 131 -15.93 14.04 -10.31
CA ASP A 131 -16.90 13.71 -11.33
C ASP A 131 -16.38 12.68 -12.35
N MET A 132 -15.11 12.27 -12.22
CA MET A 132 -14.47 11.29 -13.10
C MET A 132 -13.98 10.10 -12.30
N GLN A 133 -13.71 8.99 -12.99
CA GLN A 133 -12.94 7.90 -12.38
C GLN A 133 -11.51 8.36 -12.12
N TYR A 134 -10.85 7.71 -11.18
CA TYR A 134 -9.54 8.21 -10.76
C TYR A 134 -8.49 8.00 -11.85
N ASP A 135 -8.46 6.85 -12.52
CA ASP A 135 -7.61 6.64 -13.70
C ASP A 135 -7.94 7.57 -14.87
N ASP A 136 -9.22 7.82 -15.16
CA ASP A 136 -9.64 8.85 -16.12
C ASP A 136 -9.09 10.23 -15.75
N ALA A 137 -9.15 10.59 -14.46
CA ALA A 137 -8.63 11.84 -13.95
C ALA A 137 -7.10 11.95 -14.10
N LEU A 138 -6.38 10.84 -13.89
CA LEU A 138 -4.93 10.78 -14.10
C LEU A 138 -4.56 10.90 -15.57
N GLU A 139 -5.28 10.23 -16.47
CA GLU A 139 -5.08 10.35 -17.92
C GLU A 139 -5.37 11.77 -18.40
N LYS A 140 -6.42 12.40 -17.86
CA LYS A 140 -6.73 13.80 -18.14
C LYS A 140 -5.57 14.72 -17.76
N ILE A 141 -5.06 14.62 -16.53
CA ILE A 141 -3.90 15.38 -16.07
C ILE A 141 -2.70 15.18 -17.00
N ARG A 142 -2.43 13.93 -17.38
CA ARG A 142 -1.32 13.58 -18.28
C ARG A 142 -1.45 14.28 -19.64
N ARG A 143 -2.63 14.19 -20.27
CA ARG A 143 -2.92 14.82 -21.57
C ARG A 143 -2.89 16.34 -21.49
N ASP A 144 -3.55 16.92 -20.49
CA ASP A 144 -3.65 18.37 -20.31
C ASP A 144 -2.28 19.04 -20.07
N GLN A 145 -1.34 18.32 -19.44
CA GLN A 145 0.00 18.82 -19.15
C GLN A 145 1.05 18.41 -20.20
N GLY A 146 0.65 17.77 -21.30
CA GLY A 146 1.57 17.32 -22.34
C GLY A 146 2.63 16.33 -21.82
N MET A 147 2.29 15.54 -20.81
CA MET A 147 3.19 14.52 -20.26
C MET A 147 3.38 13.38 -21.26
N ARG A 148 4.44 12.60 -21.04
CA ARG A 148 4.76 11.45 -21.88
C ARG A 148 3.65 10.40 -21.84
N ASP A 149 3.70 9.45 -22.77
CA ASP A 149 2.72 8.37 -22.84
C ASP A 149 2.62 7.61 -21.52
N ARG A 150 1.40 7.13 -21.21
CA ARG A 150 1.02 6.51 -19.93
C ARG A 150 1.84 5.29 -19.53
N GLU A 151 2.76 4.82 -20.36
CA GLU A 151 3.79 3.86 -20.00
C GLU A 151 4.65 4.36 -18.83
N LYS A 152 5.76 3.66 -18.52
CA LYS A 152 6.58 3.95 -17.35
C LYS A 152 6.92 5.45 -17.20
N SER A 153 7.30 6.09 -18.30
CA SER A 153 7.69 7.51 -18.32
C SER A 153 6.54 8.44 -17.95
N GLY A 154 5.33 8.23 -18.49
CA GLY A 154 4.14 8.98 -18.09
C GLY A 154 3.70 8.71 -16.65
N GLN A 155 3.84 7.47 -16.15
CA GLN A 155 3.59 7.18 -14.73
C GLN A 155 4.58 7.92 -13.82
N MET A 156 5.84 8.07 -14.23
CA MET A 156 6.81 8.90 -13.50
C MET A 156 6.40 10.38 -13.51
N ASP A 157 5.94 10.90 -14.65
CA ASP A 157 5.48 12.30 -14.75
C ASP A 157 4.27 12.56 -13.84
N ILE A 158 3.29 11.66 -13.84
CA ILE A 158 2.12 11.73 -12.96
C ILE A 158 2.53 11.64 -11.49
N ALA A 159 3.46 10.74 -11.13
CA ALA A 159 3.91 10.62 -9.74
C ALA A 159 4.58 11.90 -9.26
N ASN A 160 5.45 12.48 -10.10
CA ASN A 160 6.13 13.74 -9.84
C ASN A 160 5.14 14.90 -9.71
N HIS A 161 4.06 14.91 -10.51
CA HIS A 161 2.99 15.91 -10.40
C HIS A 161 2.37 15.93 -8.99
N PHE A 162 2.25 14.76 -8.33
CA PHE A 162 1.77 14.65 -6.96
C PHE A 162 2.87 14.74 -5.89
N GLY A 163 4.12 15.02 -6.28
CA GLY A 163 5.26 15.13 -5.36
C GLY A 163 5.83 13.80 -4.89
N TYR A 164 5.61 12.72 -5.64
CA TYR A 164 6.14 11.38 -5.35
C TYR A 164 7.15 10.93 -6.40
N TYR A 165 8.04 10.04 -6.00
CA TYR A 165 8.97 9.38 -6.90
C TYR A 165 8.40 8.02 -7.36
N PHE A 166 8.56 7.71 -8.65
CA PHE A 166 8.25 6.40 -9.21
C PHE A 166 9.53 5.73 -9.73
N GLY A 167 9.88 4.59 -9.15
CA GLY A 167 11.11 3.85 -9.44
C GLY A 167 10.97 2.34 -9.25
N GLY A 168 12.03 1.60 -9.57
CA GLY A 168 12.07 0.13 -9.46
C GLY A 168 12.73 -0.37 -8.17
N ILE A 169 12.51 -1.65 -7.84
CA ILE A 169 13.16 -2.35 -6.72
C ILE A 169 14.48 -2.99 -7.22
N GLU A 170 15.58 -2.79 -6.49
CA GLU A 170 16.91 -3.30 -6.81
C GLU A 170 17.02 -4.83 -6.59
N GLY A 171 17.70 -5.57 -7.48
CA GLY A 171 18.01 -7.01 -7.29
C GLY A 171 17.15 -8.02 -8.08
N SER A 172 16.32 -7.58 -9.01
CA SER A 172 15.68 -8.45 -10.01
C SER A 172 16.65 -8.79 -11.14
N SER A 173 16.85 -10.08 -11.44
CA SER A 173 17.86 -10.53 -12.40
C SER A 173 17.49 -10.28 -13.88
N LYS A 174 18.41 -9.56 -14.58
CA LYS A 174 18.54 -9.25 -16.02
C LYS A 174 17.58 -8.16 -16.56
N GLN A 175 18.02 -7.08 -17.20
CA GLN A 175 19.34 -6.56 -17.59
C GLN A 175 19.18 -5.03 -17.78
N TYR A 176 20.17 -4.24 -17.38
CA TYR A 176 20.19 -2.80 -17.58
C TYR A 176 20.37 -2.44 -19.05
N ILE A 177 19.42 -1.69 -19.61
CA ILE A 177 19.66 -0.60 -20.55
C ILE A 177 18.83 0.56 -20.01
N ASP A 178 19.50 1.64 -19.62
CA ASP A 178 18.96 2.92 -19.13
C ASP A 178 17.54 2.97 -18.51
N ASN A 179 17.50 3.12 -17.18
CA ASN A 179 16.41 3.74 -16.42
C ASN A 179 14.95 3.27 -16.68
N THR A 180 14.74 2.01 -17.08
CA THR A 180 13.42 1.38 -17.20
C THR A 180 13.45 -0.03 -16.60
N TYR A 181 12.48 -0.37 -15.74
CA TYR A 181 12.29 -1.76 -15.31
C TYR A 181 10.94 -2.25 -15.79
N VAL A 182 10.99 -3.27 -16.64
CA VAL A 182 9.96 -4.28 -16.87
C VAL A 182 10.73 -5.59 -16.80
N GLY A 183 10.56 -6.36 -15.73
CA GLY A 183 11.21 -7.66 -15.61
C GLY A 183 10.19 -8.78 -15.54
N GLU A 184 10.43 -9.83 -16.33
CA GLU A 184 9.77 -11.11 -16.16
C GLU A 184 10.35 -11.78 -14.90
N LEU A 185 9.54 -11.88 -13.84
CA LEU A 185 9.87 -12.70 -12.67
C LEU A 185 9.65 -14.18 -13.02
N HIS A 186 10.66 -14.82 -13.60
CA HIS A 186 10.70 -16.29 -13.68
C HIS A 186 10.90 -16.84 -12.26
N GLN A 187 9.81 -17.24 -11.60
CA GLN A 187 9.79 -18.06 -10.38
C GLN A 187 10.51 -17.45 -9.15
N ALA A 188 10.23 -16.20 -8.79
CA ALA A 188 10.62 -15.71 -7.47
C ALA A 188 9.81 -16.44 -6.38
N ASP A 189 10.51 -17.18 -5.52
CA ASP A 189 9.93 -17.83 -4.35
C ASP A 189 9.65 -16.83 -3.23
N TYR A 190 8.94 -17.27 -2.18
CA TYR A 190 8.64 -16.43 -1.02
C TYR A 190 9.91 -15.80 -0.41
N LYS A 191 11.06 -16.49 -0.45
CA LYS A 191 12.32 -15.98 0.11
C LYS A 191 12.80 -14.75 -0.65
N TRP A 192 12.71 -14.74 -1.98
CA TRP A 192 13.04 -13.56 -2.78
C TRP A 192 12.10 -12.39 -2.47
N TRP A 193 10.78 -12.63 -2.44
CA TRP A 193 9.80 -11.57 -2.14
C TRP A 193 9.96 -11.02 -0.72
N SER A 194 10.20 -11.91 0.25
CA SER A 194 10.45 -11.56 1.64
C SER A 194 11.70 -10.70 1.80
N LYS A 195 12.75 -10.97 1.00
CA LYS A 195 14.00 -10.20 1.03
C LYS A 195 13.88 -8.84 0.34
N ASN A 196 13.19 -8.76 -0.81
CA ASN A 196 13.28 -7.59 -1.70
C ASN A 196 12.03 -6.71 -1.70
N VAL A 197 10.84 -7.26 -1.42
CA VAL A 197 9.56 -6.56 -1.61
C VAL A 197 8.84 -6.27 -0.29
N ILE A 198 8.82 -7.24 0.63
CA ILE A 198 8.25 -7.01 1.97
C ILE A 198 8.87 -5.78 2.67
N PRO A 199 10.20 -5.53 2.62
CA PRO A 199 10.76 -4.32 3.22
C PRO A 199 10.19 -3.02 2.64
N GLU A 200 9.85 -2.98 1.34
CA GLU A 200 9.24 -1.81 0.71
C GLU A 200 7.80 -1.58 1.16
N LEU A 201 7.00 -2.65 1.23
CA LEU A 201 5.64 -2.58 1.76
C LEU A 201 5.64 -2.08 3.22
N ARG A 202 6.62 -2.53 4.01
CA ARG A 202 6.84 -2.13 5.41
C ARG A 202 7.43 -0.72 5.56
N ARG A 203 8.04 -0.16 4.51
CA ARG A 203 8.36 1.27 4.44
C ARG A 203 7.14 2.14 4.09
N GLY A 204 6.02 1.51 3.76
CA GLY A 204 4.80 2.21 3.36
C GLY A 204 4.83 2.70 1.92
N ASN A 205 5.66 2.08 1.07
CA ASN A 205 5.66 2.31 -0.37
C ASN A 205 4.50 1.56 -1.03
N ALA A 206 3.93 2.17 -2.07
CA ALA A 206 3.02 1.49 -2.99
C ALA A 206 3.82 0.72 -4.03
N ILE A 207 3.36 -0.48 -4.39
CA ILE A 207 4.04 -1.33 -5.37
C ILE A 207 3.06 -1.70 -6.48
N THR A 208 3.48 -1.56 -7.73
CA THR A 208 2.77 -2.08 -8.90
C THR A 208 3.62 -3.15 -9.57
N LEU A 209 2.97 -4.20 -10.08
CA LEU A 209 3.63 -5.35 -10.69
C LEU A 209 3.12 -5.54 -12.11
N GLY A 210 4.03 -5.76 -13.06
CA GLY A 210 3.69 -6.32 -14.35
C GLY A 210 3.50 -7.84 -14.23
N ILE A 211 2.36 -8.35 -14.68
CA ILE A 211 2.09 -9.77 -14.83
C ILE A 211 1.85 -10.09 -16.30
N LYS A 212 2.45 -11.19 -16.75
CA LYS A 212 2.32 -11.68 -18.13
C LYS A 212 1.23 -12.73 -18.17
N ASP A 213 0.22 -12.52 -19.01
CA ASP A 213 -0.74 -13.57 -19.32
C ASP A 213 -0.03 -14.71 -20.08
N LYS A 214 -0.39 -15.96 -19.77
CA LYS A 214 0.12 -17.17 -20.44
C LYS A 214 -0.53 -17.40 -21.81
N THR A 215 -1.56 -16.63 -22.17
CA THR A 215 -2.14 -16.70 -23.51
C THR A 215 -1.25 -15.99 -24.53
N ASN A 216 -1.29 -16.41 -25.80
CA ASN A 216 -0.52 -15.81 -26.90
C ASN A 216 -0.90 -14.35 -27.21
N SER A 217 -1.91 -13.78 -26.55
CA SER A 217 -2.21 -12.35 -26.61
C SER A 217 -1.21 -11.58 -25.75
N SER A 218 -0.30 -10.90 -26.42
CA SER A 218 0.94 -10.28 -25.94
C SER A 218 0.78 -9.09 -24.98
N HIS A 219 -0.37 -8.95 -24.32
CA HIS A 219 -0.67 -7.74 -23.54
C HIS A 219 -0.23 -7.96 -22.08
N GLY A 220 0.89 -7.32 -21.70
CA GLY A 220 1.28 -7.22 -20.30
C GLY A 220 0.18 -6.54 -19.49
N HIS A 221 0.01 -6.95 -18.24
CA HIS A 221 -1.00 -6.40 -17.35
C HIS A 221 -0.35 -5.88 -16.07
N ILE A 222 -0.82 -4.74 -15.56
CA ILE A 222 -0.25 -4.12 -14.37
C ILE A 222 -1.27 -4.18 -13.24
N VAL A 223 -0.82 -4.65 -12.07
CA VAL A 223 -1.64 -4.80 -10.86
C VAL A 223 -1.00 -4.07 -9.69
N HIS A 224 -1.79 -3.73 -8.67
CA HIS A 224 -1.29 -3.15 -7.42
C HIS A 224 -1.05 -4.26 -6.37
N LEU A 225 0.16 -4.34 -5.83
CA LEU A 225 0.52 -5.34 -4.80
C LEU A 225 0.16 -4.81 -3.41
N LEU A 226 -0.65 -5.57 -2.69
CA LEU A 226 -1.03 -5.30 -1.30
C LEU A 226 -0.11 -6.01 -0.31
N GLY A 227 0.33 -7.23 -0.64
CA GLY A 227 1.11 -8.04 0.29
C GLY A 227 1.66 -9.31 -0.30
N VAL A 228 2.65 -9.86 0.40
CA VAL A 228 3.33 -11.12 0.08
C VAL A 228 3.19 -12.03 1.29
N ARG A 229 2.75 -13.27 1.10
CA ARG A 229 2.69 -14.28 2.16
C ARG A 229 3.25 -15.60 1.68
N SER A 230 3.46 -16.55 2.59
CA SER A 230 3.99 -17.87 2.24
C SER A 230 3.13 -18.63 1.22
N GLU A 231 1.83 -18.34 1.19
CA GLU A 231 0.86 -18.94 0.31
C GLU A 231 0.84 -18.29 -1.07
N GLY A 232 1.13 -16.98 -1.20
CA GLY A 232 1.10 -16.29 -2.48
C GLY A 232 1.18 -14.76 -2.39
N LEU A 233 0.90 -14.11 -3.52
CA LEU A 233 0.80 -12.65 -3.64
C LEU A 233 -0.66 -12.21 -3.49
N TYR A 234 -0.86 -11.07 -2.83
CA TYR A 234 -2.15 -10.43 -2.69
C TYR A 234 -2.15 -9.14 -3.49
N ILE A 235 -3.04 -9.05 -4.46
CA ILE A 235 -3.10 -7.93 -5.40
C ILE A 235 -4.49 -7.34 -5.49
N HIS A 236 -4.56 -6.07 -5.83
CA HIS A 236 -5.70 -5.50 -6.53
C HIS A 236 -5.45 -5.55 -8.04
N ASP A 237 -6.30 -6.28 -8.73
CA ASP A 237 -6.27 -6.43 -10.18
C ASP A 237 -7.25 -5.42 -10.82
N PRO A 238 -6.78 -4.46 -11.64
CA PRO A 238 -7.66 -3.50 -12.30
C PRO A 238 -8.77 -4.11 -13.16
N TYR A 239 -8.62 -5.35 -13.63
CA TYR A 239 -9.66 -6.04 -14.37
C TYR A 239 -10.82 -6.53 -13.51
N GLY A 240 -10.68 -6.58 -12.19
CA GLY A 240 -11.68 -7.13 -11.28
C GLY A 240 -11.30 -8.50 -10.76
N LYS A 241 -12.28 -9.20 -10.19
CA LYS A 241 -12.09 -10.60 -9.80
C LYS A 241 -11.80 -11.45 -11.04
N ILE A 242 -10.79 -12.30 -10.96
CA ILE A 242 -10.49 -13.31 -11.97
C ILE A 242 -11.53 -14.43 -11.84
N ASN A 243 -12.15 -14.81 -12.95
CA ASN A 243 -12.90 -16.07 -12.97
C ASN A 243 -11.94 -17.24 -13.18
N PHE A 244 -11.61 -17.97 -12.11
CA PHE A 244 -10.78 -19.18 -12.21
C PHE A 244 -11.50 -20.35 -12.91
N SER A 245 -12.80 -20.25 -13.23
CA SER A 245 -13.52 -21.31 -13.95
C SER A 245 -13.12 -21.41 -15.42
N THR A 246 -12.63 -20.31 -16.00
CA THR A 246 -11.99 -20.30 -17.31
C THR A 246 -10.49 -20.38 -17.05
N SER A 247 -9.84 -21.45 -17.48
CA SER A 247 -8.42 -21.79 -17.28
C SER A 247 -7.42 -20.81 -17.91
N THR A 248 -7.86 -19.59 -18.19
CA THR A 248 -7.17 -18.57 -18.98
C THR A 248 -7.43 -17.20 -18.35
N TYR A 249 -6.36 -16.43 -18.15
CA TYR A 249 -6.39 -15.08 -17.58
C TYR A 249 -6.83 -14.07 -18.66
N ILE A 250 -8.00 -14.30 -19.27
CA ILE A 250 -8.45 -13.54 -20.46
C ILE A 250 -9.19 -12.26 -20.04
N SER A 251 -9.86 -12.28 -18.88
CA SER A 251 -10.74 -11.19 -18.47
C SER A 251 -11.09 -11.27 -16.97
N GLY A 252 -11.02 -10.14 -16.26
CA GLY A 252 -11.72 -9.95 -14.98
C GLY A 252 -13.16 -9.44 -15.19
N TRP A 253 -13.85 -9.05 -14.12
CA TRP A 253 -15.22 -8.51 -14.16
C TRP A 253 -15.28 -7.01 -13.84
N SER A 254 -16.16 -6.25 -14.49
CA SER A 254 -16.51 -4.88 -14.05
C SER A 254 -17.34 -4.94 -12.76
N LYS A 255 -17.26 -3.90 -11.92
CA LYS A 255 -18.18 -3.75 -10.76
C LYS A 255 -19.65 -3.60 -11.17
N ASN A 256 -19.87 -3.26 -12.45
CA ASN A 256 -21.16 -3.05 -13.09
C ASN A 256 -21.70 -4.31 -13.79
N ASP A 257 -20.93 -5.39 -13.87
CA ASP A 257 -21.41 -6.66 -14.44
C ASP A 257 -22.52 -7.25 -13.56
N LYS A 258 -23.75 -7.27 -14.09
CA LYS A 258 -24.97 -7.64 -13.36
C LYS A 258 -25.16 -9.16 -13.17
N ALA A 259 -24.26 -9.98 -13.71
CA ALA A 259 -24.49 -11.42 -13.90
C ALA A 259 -23.94 -12.34 -12.80
N ASP A 260 -23.14 -11.85 -11.83
CA ASP A 260 -22.42 -12.75 -10.90
C ASP A 260 -22.81 -12.54 -9.40
N PRO A 261 -23.23 -13.61 -8.68
CA PRO A 261 -23.59 -13.58 -7.25
C PRO A 261 -22.42 -13.37 -6.26
N MET A 262 -21.16 -13.38 -6.69
CA MET A 262 -19.96 -13.12 -5.85
C MET A 262 -19.62 -11.62 -5.69
N ARG A 263 -20.54 -10.75 -6.12
CA ARG A 263 -20.46 -9.29 -6.15
C ARG A 263 -20.20 -8.66 -4.77
N GLY A 264 -19.27 -7.70 -4.71
CA GLY A 264 -19.03 -6.85 -3.53
C GLY A 264 -18.46 -7.54 -2.30
N LYS A 265 -18.14 -8.84 -2.36
CA LYS A 265 -17.56 -9.60 -1.24
C LYS A 265 -16.06 -9.80 -1.46
N SER A 266 -15.26 -8.83 -1.05
CA SER A 266 -13.78 -8.82 -0.96
C SER A 266 -13.02 -8.96 -2.31
N ASN A 267 -12.16 -7.98 -2.63
CA ASN A 267 -11.35 -7.87 -3.87
C ASN A 267 -9.98 -8.58 -3.76
N PHE A 268 -9.84 -9.55 -2.86
CA PHE A 268 -8.57 -10.22 -2.62
C PHE A 268 -8.37 -11.34 -3.65
N LEU A 269 -7.41 -11.15 -4.54
CA LEU A 269 -6.94 -12.21 -5.42
C LEU A 269 -5.61 -12.76 -4.88
N GLU A 270 -5.61 -14.06 -4.56
CA GLU A 270 -4.39 -14.83 -4.35
C GLU A 270 -3.80 -15.12 -5.73
N PHE A 271 -2.83 -14.30 -6.14
CA PHE A 271 -2.11 -14.48 -7.40
C PHE A 271 -0.83 -15.27 -7.10
N CYS A 272 -0.68 -16.41 -7.78
CA CYS A 272 0.39 -17.39 -7.60
C CYS A 272 0.43 -18.03 -6.21
N LYS A 273 0.02 -19.30 -6.13
CA LYS A 273 0.43 -20.15 -5.00
C LYS A 273 1.94 -20.37 -5.08
N PHE A 274 2.69 -19.94 -4.07
CA PHE A 274 4.07 -20.40 -3.95
C PHE A 274 4.03 -21.92 -3.79
N LYS A 275 4.56 -22.66 -4.76
CA LYS A 275 4.64 -24.13 -4.64
C LYS A 275 5.39 -24.42 -3.34
N LYS A 276 4.75 -25.13 -2.40
CA LYS A 276 5.45 -25.69 -1.23
C LYS A 276 6.59 -26.57 -1.78
N MET A 277 7.84 -26.11 -1.66
CA MET A 277 9.00 -26.98 -1.81
C MET A 277 9.06 -27.87 -0.57
N GLN A 278 8.29 -28.97 -0.58
CA GLN A 278 8.50 -30.07 0.36
C GLN A 278 8.67 -31.43 -0.31
N ASP A 279 8.65 -31.53 -1.65
CA ASP A 279 8.92 -32.80 -2.35
C ASP A 279 9.78 -32.58 -3.63
N ILE A 280 11.02 -32.09 -3.47
CA ILE A 280 12.15 -32.33 -4.39
C ILE A 280 13.41 -32.50 -3.55
#